data_AF-T0Y613-F1
#
_entry.id   AF-T0Y613-F1
#
_cell.length_a   1.000
_cell.length_b   1.000
_cell.length_c   1.000
_cell.angle_alpha   90.00
_cell.angle_beta   90.00
_cell.angle_gamma   90.00
#
_symmetry.space_group_name_H-M   'P 1'
#
loop_
_entity.id
_entity.type
_entity.pdbx_description
1 polymer ?
#
loop_
_entity_poly.entity_id
_entity_poly.type
_entity_poly.pdbx_seq_one_letter_code
_entity_poly.pdbx_strand_id
1 'polypeptide(L)' 'MTLWQGRLGDVTDETVLRFTESLSFDIRLAPYDIEGSRAHVRGLARCGMITAEEESVLIASRGSCRGRVRA' A
#
# COMPACT_ATOMS: atom_id res chain seq x y z
N MET A 1 -0.25 5.92 -11.69
CA MET A 1 -1.71 5.68 -11.70
C MET A 1 -2.18 5.56 -10.27
N THR A 2 -3.31 6.17 -9.91
CA THR A 2 -3.89 6.11 -8.55
C THR A 2 -4.72 4.84 -8.39
N LEU A 3 -4.92 4.37 -7.14
CA LEU A 3 -5.69 3.15 -6.84
C LEU A 3 -7.17 3.23 -7.29
N TRP A 4 -7.71 4.43 -7.40
CA TRP A 4 -9.10 4.70 -7.74
C TRP A 4 -9.28 5.22 -9.18
N GLN A 5 -8.21 5.31 -9.96
CA GLN A 5 -8.25 5.87 -11.32
C GLN A 5 -9.28 5.18 -12.21
N GLY A 6 -9.46 3.86 -12.09
CA GLY A 6 -10.46 3.12 -12.88
C GLY A 6 -11.92 3.50 -12.61
N ARG A 7 -12.20 4.27 -11.53
CA ARG A 7 -13.54 4.79 -11.22
C ARG A 7 -13.81 6.16 -11.85
N LEU A 8 -12.77 6.90 -12.23
CA LEU A 8 -12.91 8.17 -12.94
C LEU A 8 -12.66 7.90 -14.43
N GLY A 9 -13.60 8.28 -15.29
CA GLY A 9 -13.53 8.01 -16.72
C GLY A 9 -12.31 8.64 -17.41
N ASP A 10 -11.78 9.72 -16.83
CA ASP A 10 -10.69 10.51 -17.37
C ASP A 10 -9.53 10.67 -16.38
N VAL A 11 -8.38 11.13 -16.89
CA VAL A 11 -7.22 11.48 -16.06
C VAL A 11 -7.57 12.63 -15.14
N THR A 12 -7.26 12.48 -13.86
CA THR A 12 -7.49 13.54 -12.86
C THR A 12 -6.60 14.74 -13.12
N ASP A 13 -7.19 15.93 -13.03
CA ASP A 13 -6.48 17.20 -13.15
C ASP A 13 -5.33 17.31 -12.13
N GLU A 14 -4.20 17.88 -12.55
CA GLU A 14 -2.99 18.01 -11.73
C GLU A 14 -3.25 18.85 -10.47
N THR A 15 -4.14 19.84 -10.55
CA THR A 15 -4.51 20.69 -9.42
C THR A 15 -5.20 19.87 -8.34
N VAL A 16 -6.10 18.97 -8.73
CA VAL A 16 -6.78 18.07 -7.81
C VAL A 16 -5.79 17.08 -7.19
N LEU A 17 -4.87 16.52 -7.98
CA LEU A 17 -3.83 15.65 -7.47
C LEU A 17 -2.94 16.36 -6.45
N ARG A 18 -2.47 17.58 -6.75
CA ARG A 18 -1.62 18.38 -5.84
C ARG A 18 -2.36 18.80 -4.57
N PHE A 19 -3.65 19.08 -4.67
CA PHE A 19 -4.48 19.44 -3.52
C PHE A 19 -4.81 18.25 -2.63
N THR A 20 -4.98 17.05 -3.20
CA THR A 20 -5.39 15.83 -2.48
C THR A 20 -4.22 14.94 -2.04
N GLU A 21 -3.01 15.20 -2.52
CA GLU A 21 -1.83 14.44 -2.10
C GLU A 21 -1.57 14.61 -0.61
N SER A 22 -1.22 13.52 0.05
CA SER A 22 -0.83 13.50 1.46
C SER A 22 0.59 12.98 1.69
N LEU A 23 1.27 12.53 0.62
CA LEU A 23 2.58 11.88 0.72
C LEU A 23 3.63 12.81 1.33
N SER A 24 3.57 14.11 1.02
CA SER A 24 4.49 15.12 1.54
C SER A 24 4.54 15.18 3.07
N PHE A 25 3.51 14.71 3.77
CA PHE A 25 3.47 14.71 5.23
C PHE A 25 3.13 13.37 5.88
N ASP A 26 2.41 12.47 5.21
CA ASP A 26 2.00 11.17 5.76
C ASP A 26 3.10 10.10 5.66
N ILE A 27 4.19 10.34 4.92
CA ILE A 27 5.32 9.41 4.77
C ILE A 27 5.88 8.93 6.12
N ARG A 28 5.77 9.76 7.17
CA ARG A 28 6.12 9.42 8.55
C ARG A 28 5.35 8.20 9.09
N LEU A 29 4.19 7.90 8.51
CA LEU A 29 3.31 6.80 8.89
C LEU A 29 3.64 5.48 8.18
N ALA A 30 4.52 5.51 7.18
CA ALA A 30 4.87 4.31 6.42
C ALA A 30 5.33 3.10 7.27
N PRO A 31 6.07 3.26 8.38
CA PRO A 31 6.39 2.12 9.24
C PRO A 31 5.15 1.42 9.83
N TYR A 32 4.09 2.19 10.11
CA TYR A 32 2.84 1.67 10.67
C TYR A 32 1.95 1.09 9.59
N ASP A 33 1.88 1.71 8.41
CA ASP A 33 1.19 1.15 7.25
C ASP A 33 1.77 -0.23 6.86
N ILE A 34 3.10 -0.35 6.91
CA ILE A 34 3.79 -1.63 6.71
C ILE A 34 3.43 -2.64 7.81
N GLU A 35 3.19 -2.27 9.06
CA GLU A 35 2.78 -3.26 10.05
C GLU A 35 1.29 -3.64 9.90
N GLY A 36 0.41 -2.65 9.68
CA GLY A 36 -1.01 -2.87 9.44
C GLY A 36 -1.27 -3.77 8.24
N SER A 37 -0.57 -3.53 7.14
CA SER A 37 -0.66 -4.37 5.95
C SER A 37 -0.17 -5.81 6.19
N ARG A 38 0.65 -6.11 7.24
CA ARG A 38 1.08 -7.49 7.55
C ARG A 38 -0.03 -8.23 8.26
N ALA A 39 -0.66 -7.55 9.22
CA ALA A 39 -1.85 -8.04 9.88
C ALA A 39 -2.97 -8.29 8.87
N HIS A 40 -3.14 -7.41 7.88
CA HIS A 40 -4.14 -7.58 6.83
C HIS A 40 -3.89 -8.83 5.97
N VAL A 41 -2.67 -9.03 5.46
CA VAL A 41 -2.30 -10.22 4.67
C VAL A 41 -2.55 -11.52 5.46
N ARG A 42 -2.14 -11.58 6.74
CA ARG A 42 -2.45 -12.71 7.63
C ARG A 42 -3.95 -12.92 7.80
N GLY A 43 -4.72 -11.84 7.87
CA GLY A 43 -6.18 -11.88 7.91
C GLY A 43 -6.78 -12.49 6.64
N LEU A 44 -6.28 -12.10 5.47
CA LEU A 44 -6.71 -12.64 4.17
C LEU A 44 -6.44 -14.15 4.08
N ALA A 45 -5.25 -14.61 4.49
CA ALA A 45 -4.89 -16.02 4.50
C ALA A 45 -5.79 -16.82 5.45
N ARG A 46 -6.04 -16.29 6.66
CA ARG A 46 -6.97 -16.90 7.62
C ARG A 46 -8.40 -17.04 7.11
N CYS A 47 -8.86 -16.11 6.27
CA CYS A 47 -10.18 -16.17 5.65
C CYS A 47 -10.20 -17.05 4.38
N GLY A 48 -9.07 -17.62 3.97
CA GLY A 48 -8.96 -18.42 2.74
C GLY A 48 -9.02 -17.60 1.45
N MET A 49 -8.77 -16.29 1.51
CA MET A 49 -8.77 -15.41 0.32
C MET A 49 -7.47 -15.50 -0.47
N ILE A 50 -6.38 -15.93 0.17
CA ILE A 50 -5.06 -16.16 -0.44
C ILE A 50 -4.46 -17.44 0.15
N THR A 51 -3.53 -18.07 -0.57
CA THR A 51 -2.83 -19.27 -0.09
C THR A 51 -1.70 -18.93 0.90
N ALA A 52 -1.19 -19.95 1.59
CA ALA A 52 -0.05 -19.80 2.49
C ALA A 52 1.23 -19.39 1.74
N GLU A 53 1.38 -19.86 0.50
CA GLU A 53 2.47 -19.47 -0.39
C GLU A 53 2.38 -17.99 -0.77
N GLU A 54 1.18 -17.51 -1.15
CA GLU A 54 0.93 -16.11 -1.46
C GLU A 54 1.17 -15.21 -0.24
N GLU A 55 0.69 -15.61 0.94
CA GLU A 55 0.98 -14.93 2.21
C GLU A 55 2.50 -14.79 2.44
N SER A 56 3.24 -15.89 2.30
CA SER A 56 4.69 -15.92 2.50
C SER A 56 5.42 -14.95 1.56
N VAL A 57 5.07 -14.95 0.28
CA VAL A 57 5.65 -14.05 -0.73
C VAL A 57 5.33 -12.58 -0.40
N LEU A 58 4.09 -12.28 -0.03
CA LEU A 58 3.65 -10.91 0.30
C LEU A 58 4.31 -10.38 1.58
N ILE A 59 4.54 -11.24 2.58
CA ILE A 59 5.26 -10.85 3.81
C ILE A 59 6.75 -10.64 3.53
N ALA A 60 7.37 -11.49 2.70
CA ALA A 60 8.80 -11.42 2.39
C ALA A 60 9.18 -10.19 1.54
N SER A 61 8.40 -9.88 0.50
CA SER A 61 8.67 -8.76 -0.43
C SER A 61 8.81 -7.39 0.26
N ARG A 62 8.15 -7.18 1.41
CA ARG A 62 8.15 -5.89 2.14
C ARG A 62 9.38 -5.60 2.99
N GLY A 63 10.22 -6.60 3.26
CA GLY A 63 11.57 -6.35 3.83
C GLY A 63 12.41 -5.41 2.94
N SER A 64 12.26 -5.54 1.62
CA SER A 64 12.89 -4.68 0.62
C SER A 64 12.31 -3.25 0.58
N CYS A 65 11.01 -3.07 0.85
CA CYS A 65 10.39 -1.74 0.88
C CYS A 65 10.74 -0.95 2.14
N ARG A 66 10.80 -1.59 3.31
CA ARG A 66 11.14 -0.92 4.58
C ARG A 66 12.51 -0.24 4.56
N GLY A 67 13.48 -0.81 3.83
CA GLY A 67 14.80 -0.21 3.64
C GLY A 67 14.81 1.04 2.75
N ARG A 68 13.86 1.17 1.82
CA ARG A 68 13.78 2.30 0.87
C ARG A 68 13.05 3.53 1.42
N VAL A 69 12.15 3.36 2.39
CA VAL A 69 11.38 4.47 2.96
C VAL A 69 12.18 5.28 4.00
N ARG A 70 13.34 4.80 4.43
CA ARG A 70 14.25 5.50 5.36
C ARG A 70 15.40 6.24 4.67
N ALA A 71 15.52 6.12 3.35
CA ALA A 71 16.57 6.74 2.54
C ALA A 71 16.06 8.01 1.85
#